data_AF-A0A7Y5NWE9-F1
#
_entry.id   AF-A0A7Y5NWE9-F1
#
_cell.length_a   1.000
_cell.length_b   1.000
_cell.length_c   1.000
_cell.angle_alpha   90.00
_cell.angle_beta   90.00
_cell.angle_gamma   90.00
#
_symmetry.space_group_name_H-M   'P 1'
#
loop_
_entity.id
_entity.type
_entity.pdbx_description
1 polymer ?
#
loop_
_entity_poly.entity_id
_entity_poly.type
_entity_poly.pdbx_seq_one_letter_code
_entity_poly.pdbx_strand_id
1 'polypeptide(L)'
;MRRLRGIVFAATAGLMAACGPSGEPARPAQTPPAPATVEAPAPAPTQEDTAQATPPPADQPAPPPAKPMPPSKDLADLELGAALAPTAEHIRKGAWAKAAKAADAALAGIEKSGRLDDLLAVQALRGRARAKLGDTKRATTAFKAALDAYKPASLDAIGPADAPETIERLRVMVEAVSEARFFFAEEKRKAAEAEKLPAYRGNGTKDDVLKFVNGPFAKWFKARNANMVDVERAYVEVLDVQPAPSPRWVVRSAERVGAFSSSFATAVDRAPYPKEWEGEGDIAGIPKADILATYKRALADVTSPMQQRARAAYKTCVDRAAAFSVDLPEVALCKKWLDDNPAPPKTP
;
A
#
# COMPACT_ATOMS: atom_id res chain seq x y z
N MET A 1 -2.32 5.29 47.40
CA MET A 1 -1.17 4.68 48.11
C MET A 1 -0.52 3.63 47.20
N ARG A 2 0.81 3.71 47.10
CA ARG A 2 1.82 2.88 46.42
C ARG A 2 1.44 1.44 45.97
N ARG A 3 1.82 1.06 44.74
CA ARG A 3 3.05 0.28 44.45
C ARG A 3 3.27 0.11 42.93
N LEU A 4 4.28 0.80 42.42
CA LEU A 4 4.94 0.53 41.13
C LEU A 4 5.92 -0.63 41.32
N ARG A 5 5.94 -1.59 40.40
CA ARG A 5 7.02 -2.57 40.24
C ARG A 5 7.72 -2.30 38.91
N GLY A 6 8.97 -1.84 39.01
CA GLY A 6 9.88 -1.68 37.88
C GLY A 6 10.51 -3.01 37.48
N ILE A 7 10.92 -3.08 36.21
CA ILE A 7 11.84 -4.09 35.69
C ILE A 7 13.03 -3.31 35.11
N VAL A 8 14.19 -3.57 35.71
CA VAL A 8 15.51 -3.08 35.32
C VAL A 8 16.13 -4.14 34.42
N PHE A 9 16.60 -3.77 33.22
CA PHE A 9 17.51 -4.60 32.44
C PHE A 9 18.92 -4.02 32.55
N ALA A 10 19.84 -4.90 32.97
CA ALA A 10 21.23 -4.62 33.26
C ALA A 10 22.06 -4.43 31.98
N ALA A 11 22.95 -3.43 32.02
CA ALA A 11 24.02 -3.23 31.08
C ALA A 11 25.20 -4.15 31.43
N THR A 12 25.71 -4.89 30.44
CA THR A 12 27.01 -5.56 30.52
C THR A 12 28.09 -4.67 29.93
N ALA A 13 28.97 -4.17 30.80
CA ALA A 13 30.24 -3.55 30.47
C ALA A 13 31.31 -4.64 30.29
N GLY A 14 32.06 -4.58 29.19
CA GLY A 14 33.30 -5.32 28.98
C GLY A 14 34.47 -4.33 28.94
N LEU A 15 35.40 -4.50 29.88
CA LEU A 15 36.65 -3.75 30.02
C LEU A 15 37.83 -4.67 29.62
N MET A 16 38.99 -4.05 29.35
CA MET A 16 40.39 -4.57 29.19
C MET A 16 40.89 -4.36 27.74
N ALA A 17 41.81 -3.44 27.40
CA ALA A 17 43.14 -3.06 27.90
C ALA A 17 44.25 -3.55 26.94
N ALA A 18 45.03 -2.63 26.35
CA ALA A 18 46.50 -2.69 26.23
C ALA A 18 47.05 -1.52 25.40
N CYS A 19 48.05 -0.83 25.97
CA CYS A 19 48.90 0.18 25.33
C CYS A 19 49.99 -0.47 24.46
N GLY A 20 50.44 0.23 23.43
CA GLY A 20 51.71 0.00 22.75
C GLY A 20 52.04 1.15 21.78
N PRO A 21 53.21 1.82 21.89
CA PRO A 21 53.63 2.87 20.97
C PRO A 21 54.52 2.28 19.86
N SER A 22 54.13 2.47 18.60
CA SER A 22 54.99 2.19 17.44
C SER A 22 55.10 3.47 16.62
N GLY A 23 56.31 4.02 16.56
CA GLY A 23 56.65 5.17 15.73
C GLY A 23 56.57 4.83 14.25
N GLU A 24 55.97 5.73 13.47
CA GLU A 24 55.87 5.64 12.01
C GLU A 24 56.87 6.63 11.39
N PRO A 25 57.73 6.20 10.44
CA PRO A 25 58.73 7.07 9.82
C PRO A 25 58.11 8.01 8.78
N ALA A 26 58.80 9.14 8.57
CA ALA A 26 58.40 10.24 7.70
C ALA A 26 58.08 9.82 6.26
N ARG A 27 56.94 10.30 5.75
CA ARG A 27 56.54 10.21 4.33
C ARG A 27 57.39 11.16 3.46
N PRO A 28 57.86 10.72 2.28
CA PRO A 28 58.44 11.61 1.28
C PRO A 28 57.37 12.51 0.62
N ALA A 29 57.81 13.69 0.20
CA ALA A 29 56.98 14.73 -0.42
C ALA A 29 56.27 14.23 -1.69
N GLN A 30 54.95 14.46 -1.75
CA GLN A 30 54.13 14.19 -2.93
C GLN A 30 54.20 15.37 -3.91
N THR A 31 54.48 15.05 -5.17
CA THR A 31 54.39 15.95 -6.33
C THR A 31 52.92 16.34 -6.57
N PRO A 32 52.61 17.59 -6.97
CA PRO A 32 51.24 18.01 -7.24
C PRO A 32 50.61 17.22 -8.41
N PRO A 33 49.32 16.85 -8.32
CA PRO A 33 48.64 16.12 -9.39
C PRO A 33 48.34 17.03 -10.59
N ALA A 34 48.39 16.45 -11.78
CA ALA A 34 48.01 17.08 -13.04
C ALA A 34 46.51 17.47 -13.04
N PRO A 35 46.12 18.51 -13.82
CA PRO A 35 44.72 18.94 -13.91
C PRO A 35 43.83 17.82 -14.46
N ALA A 36 42.76 17.51 -13.71
CA ALA A 36 41.79 16.49 -14.07
C ALA A 36 41.00 16.89 -15.32
N THR A 37 41.06 16.04 -16.34
CA THR A 37 40.15 16.06 -17.49
C THR A 37 38.72 15.84 -16.98
N VAL A 38 37.81 16.76 -17.28
CA VAL A 38 36.39 16.64 -16.93
C VAL A 38 35.77 15.55 -17.81
N GLU A 39 35.67 14.33 -17.27
CA GLU A 39 34.99 13.20 -17.88
C GLU A 39 33.48 13.47 -17.87
N ALA A 40 32.83 13.22 -19.01
CA ALA A 40 31.38 13.38 -19.16
C ALA A 40 30.66 12.53 -18.09
N PRO A 41 29.56 13.03 -17.49
CA PRO A 41 28.87 12.33 -16.41
C PRO A 41 28.42 10.95 -16.85
N ALA A 42 28.67 9.95 -16.00
CA ALA A 42 28.19 8.59 -16.18
C ALA A 42 26.66 8.59 -16.45
N PRO A 43 26.18 7.74 -17.37
CA PRO A 43 24.75 7.64 -17.66
C PRO A 43 23.99 7.31 -16.38
N ALA A 44 22.81 7.91 -16.22
CA ALA A 44 21.86 7.53 -15.17
C ALA A 44 21.71 6.00 -15.15
N PRO A 45 21.53 5.36 -13.97
CA PRO A 45 21.37 3.92 -13.87
C PRO A 45 20.35 3.44 -14.90
N THR A 46 20.81 2.63 -15.84
CA THR A 46 19.99 2.11 -16.94
C THR A 46 18.83 1.31 -16.35
N GLN A 47 17.62 1.55 -16.84
CA GLN A 47 16.37 0.91 -16.38
C GLN A 47 16.37 -0.62 -16.46
N GLU A 48 17.37 -1.25 -17.10
CA GLU A 48 17.41 -2.67 -17.43
C GLU A 48 17.62 -3.62 -16.23
N ASP A 49 18.21 -3.19 -15.11
CA ASP A 49 18.48 -4.07 -13.96
C ASP A 49 17.38 -4.11 -12.88
N THR A 50 16.34 -3.29 -13.03
CA THR A 50 15.08 -3.52 -12.33
C THR A 50 14.17 -4.26 -13.30
N ALA A 51 14.14 -5.59 -13.21
CA ALA A 51 13.07 -6.38 -13.80
C ALA A 51 11.73 -5.75 -13.39
N GLN A 52 11.17 -4.94 -14.29
CA GLN A 52 9.86 -4.35 -14.11
C GLN A 52 8.95 -5.56 -14.08
N ALA A 53 8.43 -5.90 -12.90
CA ALA A 53 7.21 -6.67 -12.85
C ALA A 53 6.21 -5.85 -13.66
N THR A 54 5.98 -6.27 -14.91
CA THR A 54 5.06 -5.60 -15.81
C THR A 54 3.74 -5.58 -15.05
N PRO A 55 3.24 -4.41 -14.64
CA PRO A 55 1.90 -4.36 -14.06
C PRO A 55 0.97 -5.05 -15.06
N PRO A 56 -0.04 -5.81 -14.60
CA PRO A 56 -1.01 -6.41 -15.51
C PRO A 56 -1.45 -5.34 -16.51
N PRO A 57 -1.44 -5.64 -17.82
CA PRO A 57 -1.49 -4.62 -18.87
C PRO A 57 -2.67 -3.68 -18.62
N ALA A 58 -2.35 -2.41 -18.35
CA ALA A 58 -3.32 -1.34 -18.06
C ALA A 58 -4.34 -1.13 -19.21
N ASP A 59 -4.02 -1.66 -20.39
CA ASP A 59 -4.80 -1.53 -21.62
C ASP A 59 -5.66 -2.75 -21.95
N GLN A 60 -5.66 -3.82 -21.15
CA GLN A 60 -6.68 -4.85 -21.35
C GLN A 60 -7.99 -4.37 -20.73
N PRO A 61 -9.00 -3.98 -21.55
CA PRO A 61 -10.32 -3.72 -21.03
C PRO A 61 -10.75 -5.00 -20.34
N ALA A 62 -11.09 -4.86 -19.07
CA ALA A 62 -11.51 -6.02 -18.34
C ALA A 62 -12.71 -6.67 -19.03
N PRO A 63 -12.78 -8.00 -19.05
CA PRO A 63 -13.91 -8.68 -19.65
C PRO A 63 -15.20 -8.13 -19.03
N PRO A 64 -16.21 -7.79 -19.85
CA PRO A 64 -17.50 -7.37 -19.34
C PRO A 64 -18.02 -8.48 -18.42
N PRO A 65 -18.69 -8.13 -17.30
CA PRO A 65 -19.21 -9.14 -16.40
C PRO A 65 -20.17 -10.05 -17.16
N ALA A 66 -19.99 -11.36 -17.03
CA ALA A 66 -20.78 -12.36 -17.77
C ALA A 66 -22.30 -12.26 -17.50
N LYS A 67 -22.69 -11.65 -16.37
CA LYS A 67 -24.06 -11.22 -16.03
C LYS A 67 -23.99 -9.97 -15.13
N PRO A 68 -24.93 -9.02 -15.23
CA PRO A 68 -25.00 -7.89 -14.30
C PRO A 68 -25.22 -8.41 -12.88
N MET A 69 -24.25 -8.18 -11.99
CA MET A 69 -24.43 -8.41 -10.57
C MET A 69 -25.37 -7.34 -9.99
N PRO A 70 -26.16 -7.66 -8.96
CA PRO A 70 -26.92 -6.64 -8.24
C PRO A 70 -25.98 -5.56 -7.68
N PRO A 71 -26.47 -4.32 -7.47
CA PRO A 71 -25.67 -3.24 -6.92
C PRO A 71 -25.01 -3.68 -5.62
N SER A 72 -23.70 -3.44 -5.49
CA SER A 72 -22.93 -3.85 -4.32
C SER A 72 -23.45 -3.12 -3.07
N LYS A 73 -23.69 -3.90 -2.01
CA LYS A 73 -24.08 -3.41 -0.69
C LYS A 73 -22.95 -3.76 0.26
N ASP A 74 -22.80 -2.99 1.33
CA ASP A 74 -21.88 -3.38 2.39
C ASP A 74 -22.33 -4.70 3.03
N LEU A 75 -21.40 -5.54 3.49
CA LEU A 75 -21.70 -6.81 4.16
C LEU A 75 -22.71 -6.66 5.31
N ALA A 76 -22.65 -5.56 6.06
CA ALA A 76 -23.60 -5.29 7.14
C ALA A 76 -25.01 -4.92 6.64
N ASP A 77 -25.18 -4.61 5.37
CA ASP A 77 -26.47 -4.23 4.75
C ASP A 77 -27.08 -5.35 3.90
N LEU A 78 -26.45 -6.53 3.91
CA LEU A 78 -27.01 -7.75 3.32
C LEU A 78 -28.02 -8.42 4.26
N GLU A 79 -28.84 -9.30 3.68
CA GLU A 79 -29.70 -10.20 4.43
C GLU A 79 -28.84 -11.29 5.08
N LEU A 80 -28.47 -11.08 6.34
CA LEU A 80 -27.68 -12.01 7.14
C LEU A 80 -28.59 -12.88 8.01
N GLY A 81 -28.10 -14.05 8.42
CA GLY A 81 -28.80 -14.89 9.39
C GLY A 81 -29.14 -14.14 10.69
N ALA A 82 -30.24 -14.52 11.35
CA ALA A 82 -30.76 -13.83 12.54
C ALA A 82 -29.72 -13.66 13.67
N ALA A 83 -28.79 -14.60 13.80
CA ALA A 83 -27.68 -14.53 14.76
C ALA A 83 -26.73 -13.34 14.53
N LEU A 84 -26.64 -12.85 13.28
CA LEU A 84 -25.74 -11.75 12.89
C LEU A 84 -26.42 -10.39 12.89
N ALA A 85 -27.75 -10.32 12.94
CA ALA A 85 -28.50 -9.07 12.90
C ALA A 85 -28.03 -8.03 13.96
N PRO A 86 -27.80 -8.41 15.24
CA PRO A 86 -27.30 -7.46 16.24
C PRO A 86 -25.90 -6.90 15.90
N THR A 87 -25.02 -7.74 15.36
CA THR A 87 -23.67 -7.34 14.94
C THR A 87 -23.74 -6.32 13.81
N ALA A 88 -24.53 -6.61 12.77
CA ALA A 88 -24.72 -5.75 11.62
C ALA A 88 -25.33 -4.40 12.02
N GLU A 89 -26.36 -4.40 12.86
CA GLU A 89 -26.98 -3.19 13.37
C GLU A 89 -25.97 -2.30 14.13
N HIS A 90 -25.14 -2.90 14.99
CA HIS A 90 -24.10 -2.16 15.70
C HIS A 90 -23.02 -1.60 14.78
N ILE A 91 -22.67 -2.30 13.69
CA ILE A 91 -21.74 -1.79 12.68
C ILE A 91 -22.33 -0.58 11.96
N ARG A 92 -23.59 -0.64 11.51
CA ARG A 92 -24.26 0.50 10.87
C ARG A 92 -24.31 1.75 11.76
N LYS A 93 -24.47 1.54 13.08
CA LYS A 93 -24.47 2.61 14.09
C LYS A 93 -23.06 3.08 14.51
N GLY A 94 -21.99 2.48 13.97
CA GLY A 94 -20.62 2.76 14.40
C GLY A 94 -20.31 2.34 15.84
N ALA A 95 -21.13 1.48 16.46
CA ALA A 95 -20.97 1.00 17.82
C ALA A 95 -20.00 -0.20 17.89
N TRP A 96 -18.74 0.01 17.48
CA TRP A 96 -17.75 -1.04 17.22
C TRP A 96 -17.52 -2.02 18.39
N ALA A 97 -17.49 -1.53 19.63
CA ALA A 97 -17.34 -2.38 20.81
C ALA A 97 -18.54 -3.31 21.02
N LYS A 98 -19.76 -2.82 20.79
CA LYS A 98 -20.99 -3.63 20.88
C LYS A 98 -21.05 -4.64 19.73
N ALA A 99 -20.69 -4.22 18.52
CA ALA A 99 -20.58 -5.10 17.36
C ALA A 99 -19.59 -6.25 17.60
N ALA A 100 -18.39 -5.96 18.10
CA ALA A 100 -17.40 -6.99 18.41
C ALA A 100 -17.93 -8.00 19.44
N LYS A 101 -18.59 -7.52 20.51
CA LYS A 101 -19.20 -8.37 21.54
C LYS A 101 -20.34 -9.24 20.98
N ALA A 102 -21.21 -8.65 20.15
CA ALA A 102 -22.30 -9.39 19.51
C ALA A 102 -21.77 -10.46 18.56
N ALA A 103 -20.73 -10.16 17.78
CA ALA A 103 -20.09 -11.13 16.89
C ALA A 103 -19.44 -12.28 17.66
N ASP A 104 -18.72 -11.99 18.75
CA ASP A 104 -18.14 -13.02 19.63
C ASP A 104 -19.23 -13.94 20.22
N ALA A 105 -20.38 -13.39 20.60
CA ALA A 105 -21.50 -14.17 21.14
C ALA A 105 -22.18 -15.05 20.07
N ALA A 106 -22.31 -14.56 18.83
CA ALA A 106 -22.92 -15.30 17.73
C ALA A 106 -22.05 -16.45 17.22
N LEU A 107 -20.73 -16.29 17.26
CA LEU A 107 -19.76 -17.21 16.64
C LEU A 107 -19.97 -18.67 17.08
N ALA A 108 -20.08 -18.94 18.38
CA ALA A 108 -20.21 -20.31 18.89
C ALA A 108 -21.51 -21.02 18.43
N GLY A 109 -22.58 -20.25 18.16
CA GLY A 109 -23.80 -20.79 17.59
C GLY A 109 -23.66 -21.10 16.09
N ILE A 110 -22.98 -20.23 15.36
CA ILE A 110 -22.72 -20.36 13.92
C ILE A 110 -21.76 -21.52 13.63
N GLU A 111 -20.72 -21.70 14.46
CA GLU A 111 -19.81 -22.84 14.35
C GLU A 111 -20.53 -24.19 14.49
N LYS A 112 -21.63 -24.22 15.26
CA LYS A 112 -22.48 -25.42 15.40
C LYS A 112 -23.46 -25.60 14.25
N SER A 113 -23.98 -24.51 13.66
CA SER A 113 -24.91 -24.61 12.53
C SER A 113 -24.22 -25.09 11.25
N GLY A 114 -22.92 -24.86 11.11
CA GLY A 114 -22.12 -25.30 9.98
C GLY A 114 -22.38 -24.52 8.68
N ARG A 115 -23.19 -23.45 8.71
CA ARG A 115 -23.42 -22.61 7.53
C ARG A 115 -22.18 -21.78 7.21
N LEU A 116 -21.54 -22.10 6.09
CA LEU A 116 -20.30 -21.44 5.66
C LEU A 116 -20.47 -19.92 5.45
N ASP A 117 -21.58 -19.50 4.84
CA ASP A 117 -21.91 -18.09 4.61
C ASP A 117 -22.00 -17.29 5.91
N ASP A 118 -22.69 -17.82 6.92
CA ASP A 118 -22.77 -17.19 8.25
C ASP A 118 -21.40 -17.16 8.95
N LEU A 119 -20.61 -18.24 8.81
CA LEU A 119 -19.28 -18.33 9.41
C LEU A 119 -18.31 -17.29 8.82
N LEU A 120 -18.31 -17.13 7.50
CA LEU A 120 -17.49 -16.12 6.83
C LEU A 120 -17.93 -14.71 7.22
N ALA A 121 -19.25 -14.45 7.22
CA ALA A 121 -19.80 -13.16 7.59
C ALA A 121 -19.47 -12.78 9.04
N VAL A 122 -19.65 -13.68 10.01
CA VAL A 122 -19.35 -13.38 11.42
C VAL A 122 -17.87 -13.08 11.62
N GLN A 123 -16.97 -13.82 10.97
CA GLN A 123 -15.53 -13.59 11.09
C GLN A 123 -15.10 -12.26 10.45
N ALA A 124 -15.65 -11.91 9.28
CA ALA A 124 -15.39 -10.63 8.62
C ALA A 124 -15.91 -9.44 9.45
N LEU A 125 -17.17 -9.47 9.91
CA LEU A 125 -17.77 -8.41 10.73
C LEU A 125 -17.05 -8.25 12.07
N ARG A 126 -16.65 -9.37 12.70
CA ARG A 126 -15.81 -9.39 13.90
C ARG A 126 -14.44 -8.76 13.64
N GLY A 127 -13.79 -9.15 12.54
CA GLY A 127 -12.51 -8.60 12.10
C GLY A 127 -12.58 -7.08 11.92
N ARG A 128 -13.60 -6.62 11.21
CA ARG A 128 -13.88 -5.19 10.98
C ARG A 128 -14.07 -4.43 12.28
N ALA A 129 -14.92 -4.93 13.18
CA ALA A 129 -15.18 -4.29 14.46
C ALA A 129 -13.91 -4.18 15.32
N ARG A 130 -13.08 -5.23 15.33
CA ARG A 130 -11.78 -5.23 16.04
C ARG A 130 -10.77 -4.27 15.42
N ALA A 131 -10.70 -4.20 14.08
CA ALA A 131 -9.83 -3.27 13.38
C ALA A 131 -10.21 -1.80 13.70
N LYS A 132 -11.51 -1.50 13.76
CA LYS A 132 -12.01 -0.16 14.13
C LYS A 132 -11.74 0.22 15.58
N LEU A 133 -11.54 -0.75 16.46
CA LEU A 133 -11.11 -0.54 17.85
C LEU A 133 -9.58 -0.44 18.00
N GLY A 134 -8.81 -0.55 16.92
CA GLY A 134 -7.34 -0.60 16.96
C GLY A 134 -6.77 -1.92 17.47
N ASP A 135 -7.59 -2.96 17.64
CA ASP A 135 -7.16 -4.30 18.07
C ASP A 135 -6.76 -5.13 16.84
N THR A 136 -5.63 -4.75 16.23
CA THR A 136 -5.13 -5.36 14.99
C THR A 136 -4.92 -6.86 15.15
N LYS A 137 -4.40 -7.32 16.29
CA LYS A 137 -4.14 -8.76 16.52
C LYS A 137 -5.42 -9.59 16.45
N ARG A 138 -6.50 -9.16 17.11
CA ARG A 138 -7.79 -9.88 17.03
C ARG A 138 -8.45 -9.71 15.66
N ALA A 139 -8.29 -8.56 15.01
CA ALA A 139 -8.78 -8.36 13.65
C ALA A 139 -8.13 -9.34 12.66
N THR A 140 -6.79 -9.43 12.68
CA THR A 140 -6.01 -10.39 11.88
C THR A 140 -6.46 -11.82 12.13
N THR A 141 -6.69 -12.21 13.39
CA THR A 141 -7.13 -13.56 13.73
C THR A 141 -8.49 -13.87 13.10
N ALA A 142 -9.45 -12.95 13.21
CA ALA A 142 -10.79 -13.15 12.67
C ALA A 142 -10.80 -13.16 11.13
N PHE A 143 -10.15 -12.19 10.47
CA PHE A 143 -10.06 -12.19 9.00
C PHE A 143 -9.30 -13.39 8.45
N LYS A 144 -8.24 -13.84 9.12
CA LYS A 144 -7.56 -15.09 8.75
C LYS A 144 -8.50 -16.29 8.86
N ALA A 145 -9.29 -16.39 9.92
CA ALA A 145 -10.27 -17.46 10.06
C ALA A 145 -11.31 -17.47 8.93
N ALA A 146 -11.75 -16.30 8.46
CA ALA A 146 -12.60 -16.21 7.26
C ALA A 146 -11.89 -16.76 6.01
N LEU A 147 -10.65 -16.34 5.76
CA LEU A 147 -9.88 -16.83 4.60
C LEU A 147 -9.56 -18.32 4.68
N ASP A 148 -9.23 -18.83 5.86
CA ASP A 148 -8.89 -20.24 6.07
C ASP A 148 -10.12 -21.14 5.85
N ALA A 149 -11.32 -20.68 6.23
CA ALA A 149 -12.60 -21.36 6.01
C ALA A 149 -13.08 -21.31 4.56
N TYR A 150 -12.75 -20.25 3.81
CA TYR A 150 -13.16 -20.12 2.42
C TYR A 150 -12.38 -21.07 1.50
N LYS A 151 -13.11 -21.90 0.75
CA LYS A 151 -12.57 -22.76 -0.32
C LYS A 151 -13.40 -22.54 -1.58
N PRO A 152 -12.81 -22.14 -2.72
CA PRO A 152 -13.58 -21.98 -3.97
C PRO A 152 -14.35 -23.25 -4.37
N ALA A 153 -13.77 -24.43 -4.13
CA ALA A 153 -14.42 -25.71 -4.42
C ALA A 153 -15.67 -26.00 -3.56
N SER A 154 -15.86 -25.29 -2.43
CA SER A 154 -17.06 -25.47 -1.59
C SER A 154 -18.25 -24.62 -2.05
N LEU A 155 -18.09 -23.79 -3.08
CA LEU A 155 -19.16 -22.93 -3.58
C LEU A 155 -20.29 -23.72 -4.23
N ASP A 156 -19.97 -24.82 -4.92
CA ASP A 156 -20.97 -25.69 -5.57
C ASP A 156 -21.89 -26.40 -4.56
N ALA A 157 -21.43 -26.55 -3.32
CA ALA A 157 -22.20 -27.19 -2.24
C ALA A 157 -23.26 -26.27 -1.62
N ILE A 158 -23.30 -24.99 -1.97
CA ILE A 158 -24.23 -24.00 -1.40
C ILE A 158 -25.64 -24.18 -1.97
N GLY A 159 -25.74 -24.63 -3.22
CA GLY A 159 -27.00 -24.85 -3.94
C GLY A 159 -26.87 -24.55 -5.44
N PRO A 160 -27.97 -24.64 -6.20
CA PRO A 160 -27.98 -24.27 -7.63
C PRO A 160 -27.60 -22.80 -7.82
N ALA A 161 -26.68 -22.51 -8.73
CA ALA A 161 -26.09 -21.17 -8.91
C ALA A 161 -27.10 -20.08 -9.31
N ASP A 162 -28.24 -20.46 -9.86
CA ASP A 162 -29.33 -19.58 -10.29
C ASP A 162 -30.47 -19.45 -9.27
N ALA A 163 -30.45 -20.25 -8.20
CA ALA A 163 -31.46 -20.13 -7.14
C ALA A 163 -31.26 -18.81 -6.37
N PRO A 164 -32.32 -17.99 -6.18
CA PRO A 164 -32.20 -16.68 -5.53
C PRO A 164 -31.53 -16.73 -4.14
N GLU A 165 -31.85 -17.75 -3.33
CA GLU A 165 -31.22 -17.95 -2.02
C GLU A 165 -29.72 -18.24 -2.15
N THR A 166 -29.32 -19.10 -3.10
CA THR A 166 -27.90 -19.38 -3.36
C THR A 166 -27.16 -18.11 -3.77
N ILE A 167 -27.75 -17.27 -4.62
CA ILE A 167 -27.15 -16.01 -5.08
C ILE A 167 -26.87 -15.08 -3.89
N GLU A 168 -27.82 -14.90 -2.98
CA GLU A 168 -27.62 -14.04 -1.81
C GLU A 168 -26.57 -14.63 -0.84
N ARG A 169 -26.57 -15.95 -0.65
CA ARG A 169 -25.54 -16.61 0.18
C ARG A 169 -24.13 -16.47 -0.42
N LEU A 170 -23.99 -16.65 -1.73
CA LEU A 170 -22.74 -16.43 -2.46
C LEU A 170 -22.28 -14.97 -2.32
N ARG A 171 -23.20 -14.02 -2.42
CA ARG A 171 -22.91 -12.60 -2.25
C ARG A 171 -22.35 -12.28 -0.86
N VAL A 172 -22.94 -12.83 0.20
CA VAL A 172 -22.44 -12.69 1.57
C VAL A 172 -21.00 -13.20 1.69
N MET A 173 -20.72 -14.38 1.10
CA MET A 173 -19.39 -14.98 1.13
C MET A 173 -18.36 -14.14 0.37
N VAL A 174 -18.70 -13.69 -0.84
CA VAL A 174 -17.82 -12.84 -1.66
C VAL A 174 -17.48 -11.55 -0.91
N GLU A 175 -18.47 -10.85 -0.34
CA GLU A 175 -18.24 -9.62 0.42
C GLU A 175 -17.33 -9.85 1.64
N ALA A 176 -17.57 -10.93 2.40
CA ALA A 176 -16.76 -11.26 3.57
C ALA A 176 -15.30 -11.60 3.22
N VAL A 177 -15.08 -12.37 2.16
CA VAL A 177 -13.75 -12.79 1.72
C VAL A 177 -13.00 -11.63 1.07
N SER A 178 -13.66 -10.84 0.23
CA SER A 178 -13.09 -9.63 -0.37
C SER A 178 -12.67 -8.64 0.71
N GLU A 179 -13.49 -8.43 1.74
CA GLU A 179 -13.11 -7.59 2.89
C GLU A 179 -11.89 -8.12 3.62
N ALA A 180 -11.84 -9.43 3.88
CA ALA A 180 -10.71 -10.05 4.57
C ALA A 180 -9.41 -9.89 3.77
N ARG A 181 -9.43 -10.14 2.44
CA ARG A 181 -8.27 -9.91 1.56
C ARG A 181 -7.86 -8.44 1.56
N PHE A 182 -8.82 -7.53 1.45
CA PHE A 182 -8.57 -6.09 1.50
C PHE A 182 -7.92 -5.65 2.82
N PHE A 183 -8.34 -6.20 3.96
CA PHE A 183 -7.71 -5.92 5.25
C PHE A 183 -6.22 -6.27 5.25
N PHE A 184 -5.84 -7.45 4.74
CA PHE A 184 -4.43 -7.84 4.67
C PHE A 184 -3.63 -6.99 3.68
N ALA A 185 -4.25 -6.54 2.58
CA ALA A 185 -3.63 -5.59 1.66
C ALA A 185 -3.37 -4.22 2.33
N GLU A 186 -4.32 -3.72 3.13
CA GLU A 186 -4.15 -2.49 3.90
C GLU A 186 -3.03 -2.61 4.96
N GLU A 187 -2.90 -3.75 5.63
CA GLU A 187 -1.80 -3.97 6.59
C GLU A 187 -0.44 -3.97 5.89
N LYS A 188 -0.32 -4.60 4.72
CA LYS A 188 0.89 -4.54 3.89
C LYS A 188 1.18 -3.10 3.44
N ARG A 189 0.15 -2.36 3.01
CA ARG A 189 0.29 -0.95 2.60
C ARG A 189 0.85 -0.10 3.75
N LYS A 190 0.28 -0.22 4.95
CA LYS A 190 0.77 0.51 6.14
C LYS A 190 2.23 0.17 6.47
N ALA A 191 2.59 -1.11 6.40
CA ALA A 191 3.98 -1.54 6.63
C ALA A 191 4.93 -0.95 5.58
N ALA A 192 4.55 -0.96 4.31
CA ALA A 192 5.31 -0.33 3.24
C ALA A 192 5.44 1.18 3.47
N GLU A 193 4.35 1.86 3.83
CA GLU A 193 4.30 3.30 4.12
C GLU A 193 5.15 3.77 5.28
N ALA A 194 5.41 2.89 6.26
CA ALA A 194 6.26 3.20 7.40
C ALA A 194 7.73 3.45 7.02
N GLU A 195 8.17 2.98 5.85
CA GLU A 195 9.52 3.22 5.33
C GLU A 195 9.69 4.69 4.90
N LYS A 196 10.64 5.39 5.54
CA LYS A 196 10.88 6.82 5.31
C LYS A 196 11.97 7.06 4.27
N LEU A 197 11.73 8.05 3.43
CA LEU A 197 12.72 8.57 2.48
C LEU A 197 13.97 9.07 3.24
N PRO A 198 15.19 8.71 2.80
CA PRO A 198 16.42 9.20 3.41
C PRO A 198 16.57 10.72 3.21
N ALA A 199 17.11 11.40 4.22
CA ALA A 199 17.43 12.83 4.12
C ALA A 199 18.71 13.07 3.31
N TYR A 200 18.68 14.04 2.39
CA TYR A 200 19.89 14.51 1.71
C TYR A 200 20.77 15.31 2.69
N ARG A 201 22.09 15.10 2.63
CA ARG A 201 23.10 15.74 3.50
C ARG A 201 24.35 16.24 2.75
N GLY A 202 24.30 16.31 1.42
CA GLY A 202 25.43 16.80 0.61
C GLY A 202 25.46 18.34 0.53
N ASN A 203 26.48 18.90 -0.12
CA ASN A 203 26.66 20.34 -0.25
C ASN A 203 25.95 20.94 -1.48
N GLY A 204 25.31 20.11 -2.31
CA GLY A 204 24.61 20.54 -3.53
C GLY A 204 25.44 20.64 -4.79
N THR A 205 26.67 20.13 -4.74
CA THR A 205 27.39 19.83 -5.98
C THR A 205 26.66 18.75 -6.76
N LYS A 206 26.80 18.76 -8.09
CA LYS A 206 26.28 17.70 -8.96
C LYS A 206 26.72 16.31 -8.48
N ASP A 207 27.97 16.18 -8.05
CA ASP A 207 28.53 14.92 -7.56
C ASP A 207 27.87 14.46 -6.26
N ASP A 208 27.60 15.37 -5.31
CA ASP A 208 26.89 15.04 -4.08
C ASP A 208 25.44 14.64 -4.35
N VAL A 209 24.76 15.33 -5.28
CA VAL A 209 23.41 14.97 -5.74
C VAL A 209 23.41 13.57 -6.35
N LEU A 210 24.31 13.29 -7.29
CA LEU A 210 24.42 11.98 -7.92
C LEU A 210 24.76 10.89 -6.90
N LYS A 211 25.66 11.15 -5.94
CA LYS A 211 25.99 10.21 -4.87
C LYS A 211 24.80 9.88 -3.98
N PHE A 212 23.96 10.87 -3.67
CA PHE A 212 22.73 10.63 -2.92
C PHE A 212 21.70 9.83 -3.73
N VAL A 213 21.44 10.28 -4.96
CA VAL A 213 20.45 9.67 -5.87
C VAL A 213 20.83 8.22 -6.15
N ASN A 214 22.10 7.95 -6.49
CA ASN A 214 22.62 6.61 -6.79
C ASN A 214 22.94 5.77 -5.54
N GLY A 215 22.89 6.35 -4.35
CA GLY A 215 23.23 5.69 -3.09
C GLY A 215 22.00 5.45 -2.20
N PRO A 216 21.85 6.20 -1.09
CA PRO A 216 20.73 6.02 -0.15
C PRO A 216 19.35 6.08 -0.81
N PHE A 217 19.15 7.03 -1.74
CA PHE A 217 17.88 7.19 -2.42
C PHE A 217 17.56 5.99 -3.32
N ALA A 218 18.47 5.57 -4.19
CA ALA A 218 18.28 4.39 -5.04
C ALA A 218 17.97 3.13 -4.22
N LYS A 219 18.66 2.93 -3.08
CA LYS A 219 18.39 1.81 -2.17
C LYS A 219 16.97 1.85 -1.60
N TRP A 220 16.56 3.01 -1.09
CA TRP A 220 15.21 3.23 -0.57
C TRP A 220 14.16 3.08 -1.67
N PHE A 221 14.39 3.66 -2.85
CA PHE A 221 13.49 3.60 -4.00
C PHE A 221 13.27 2.14 -4.42
N LYS A 222 14.34 1.35 -4.55
CA LYS A 222 14.26 -0.07 -4.90
C LYS A 222 13.47 -0.87 -3.86
N ALA A 223 13.74 -0.65 -2.56
CA ALA A 223 13.01 -1.31 -1.48
C ALA A 223 11.53 -0.94 -1.48
N ARG A 224 11.22 0.37 -1.58
CA ARG A 224 9.86 0.87 -1.59
C ARG A 224 9.08 0.42 -2.82
N ASN A 225 9.68 0.41 -4.01
CA ASN A 225 9.05 -0.12 -5.22
C ASN A 225 8.78 -1.64 -5.12
N ALA A 226 9.69 -2.43 -4.55
CA ALA A 226 9.44 -3.85 -4.30
C ALA A 226 8.24 -4.05 -3.35
N ASN A 227 8.20 -3.29 -2.25
CA ASN A 227 7.08 -3.28 -1.33
C ASN A 227 5.76 -2.84 -2.02
N MET A 228 5.83 -1.88 -2.95
CA MET A 228 4.67 -1.46 -3.74
C MET A 228 4.11 -2.58 -4.59
N VAL A 229 4.96 -3.31 -5.32
CA VAL A 229 4.52 -4.47 -6.12
C VAL A 229 3.85 -5.53 -5.23
N ASP A 230 4.37 -5.78 -4.03
CA ASP A 230 3.78 -6.74 -3.10
C ASP A 230 2.42 -6.27 -2.53
N VAL A 231 2.26 -4.97 -2.30
CA VAL A 231 1.00 -4.35 -1.86
C VAL A 231 -0.04 -4.38 -3.00
N GLU A 232 0.36 -3.99 -4.21
CA GLU A 232 -0.48 -4.06 -5.40
C GLU A 232 -0.97 -5.49 -5.65
N ARG A 233 -0.07 -6.48 -5.56
CA ARG A 233 -0.43 -7.89 -5.68
C ARG A 233 -1.47 -8.31 -4.64
N ALA A 234 -1.33 -7.85 -3.38
CA ALA A 234 -2.31 -8.14 -2.33
C ALA A 234 -3.69 -7.52 -2.60
N TYR A 235 -3.75 -6.34 -3.23
CA TYR A 235 -5.01 -5.77 -3.68
C TYR A 235 -5.61 -6.52 -4.88
N VAL A 236 -4.76 -6.98 -5.81
CA VAL A 236 -5.19 -7.79 -6.95
C VAL A 236 -5.82 -9.11 -6.51
N GLU A 237 -5.40 -9.69 -5.38
CA GLU A 237 -6.06 -10.88 -4.82
C GLU A 237 -7.57 -10.66 -4.57
N VAL A 238 -8.06 -9.43 -4.39
CA VAL A 238 -9.52 -9.17 -4.28
C VAL A 238 -10.25 -9.53 -5.58
N LEU A 239 -9.59 -9.42 -6.73
CA LEU A 239 -10.14 -9.75 -8.05
C LEU A 239 -10.31 -11.26 -8.26
N ASP A 240 -9.54 -12.07 -7.53
CA ASP A 240 -9.57 -13.54 -7.64
C ASP A 240 -10.64 -14.19 -6.76
N VAL A 241 -11.50 -13.40 -6.11
CA VAL A 241 -12.61 -13.93 -5.30
C VAL A 241 -13.68 -14.49 -6.24
N GLN A 242 -14.12 -15.71 -5.95
CA GLN A 242 -15.08 -16.48 -6.74
C GLN A 242 -16.47 -16.46 -6.07
N PRO A 243 -17.57 -16.62 -6.84
CA PRO A 243 -17.61 -16.83 -8.29
C PRO A 243 -17.38 -15.55 -9.12
N ALA A 244 -17.48 -14.39 -8.48
CA ALA A 244 -17.10 -13.10 -9.04
C ALA A 244 -16.68 -12.18 -7.89
N PRO A 245 -15.72 -11.26 -8.10
CA PRO A 245 -15.26 -10.37 -7.07
C PRO A 245 -16.33 -9.32 -6.72
N SER A 246 -16.38 -8.88 -5.46
CA SER A 246 -17.27 -7.79 -5.06
C SER A 246 -16.90 -6.48 -5.76
N PRO A 247 -17.83 -5.86 -6.52
CA PRO A 247 -17.55 -4.60 -7.22
C PRO A 247 -17.06 -3.48 -6.29
N ARG A 248 -17.60 -3.37 -5.09
CA ARG A 248 -17.19 -2.36 -4.10
C ARG A 248 -15.74 -2.55 -3.68
N TRP A 249 -15.33 -3.77 -3.39
CA TRP A 249 -13.94 -4.04 -2.98
C TRP A 249 -12.97 -3.92 -4.15
N VAL A 250 -13.39 -4.21 -5.38
CA VAL A 250 -12.59 -3.92 -6.59
C VAL A 250 -12.31 -2.41 -6.73
N VAL A 251 -13.36 -1.59 -6.65
CA VAL A 251 -13.23 -0.12 -6.75
C VAL A 251 -12.33 0.43 -5.63
N ARG A 252 -12.54 -0.02 -4.38
CA ARG A 252 -11.71 0.38 -3.24
C ARG A 252 -10.25 -0.03 -3.38
N SER A 253 -10.01 -1.24 -3.88
CA SER A 253 -8.64 -1.74 -4.11
C SER A 253 -7.93 -0.89 -5.17
N ALA A 254 -8.61 -0.58 -6.27
CA ALA A 254 -8.08 0.29 -7.31
C ALA A 254 -7.80 1.71 -6.81
N GLU A 255 -8.69 2.30 -6.01
CA GLU A 255 -8.45 3.59 -5.35
C GLU A 255 -7.20 3.54 -4.47
N ARG A 256 -7.05 2.49 -3.65
CA ARG A 256 -5.91 2.36 -2.74
C ARG A 256 -4.59 2.19 -3.45
N VAL A 257 -4.56 1.44 -4.55
CA VAL A 257 -3.37 1.35 -5.41
C VAL A 257 -3.04 2.72 -6.02
N GLY A 258 -4.04 3.44 -6.52
CA GLY A 258 -3.88 4.79 -7.06
C GLY A 258 -3.32 5.78 -6.03
N ALA A 259 -3.90 5.79 -4.84
CA ALA A 259 -3.47 6.64 -3.72
C ALA A 259 -2.06 6.30 -3.25
N PHE A 260 -1.74 5.01 -3.14
CA PHE A 260 -0.43 4.58 -2.70
C PHE A 260 0.66 4.99 -3.72
N SER A 261 0.44 4.74 -5.01
CA SER A 261 1.38 5.08 -6.07
C SER A 261 1.55 6.59 -6.27
N SER A 262 0.47 7.38 -6.16
CA SER A 262 0.55 8.85 -6.23
C SER A 262 1.18 9.48 -4.99
N SER A 263 0.93 8.91 -3.80
CA SER A 263 1.57 9.37 -2.55
C SER A 263 3.08 9.16 -2.58
N PHE A 264 3.56 8.08 -3.21
CA PHE A 264 4.97 7.82 -3.39
C PHE A 264 5.64 8.91 -4.24
N ALA A 265 5.04 9.23 -5.39
CA ALA A 265 5.57 10.30 -6.24
C ALA A 265 5.54 11.66 -5.52
N THR A 266 4.48 11.94 -4.74
CA THR A 266 4.39 13.15 -3.91
C THR A 266 5.46 13.18 -2.81
N ALA A 267 5.77 12.03 -2.19
CA ALA A 267 6.81 11.94 -1.16
C ALA A 267 8.20 12.23 -1.75
N VAL A 268 8.44 11.79 -2.98
CA VAL A 268 9.69 12.07 -3.70
C VAL A 268 9.76 13.53 -4.16
N ASP A 269 8.66 14.13 -4.63
CA ASP A 269 8.62 15.57 -4.95
C ASP A 269 8.91 16.45 -3.71
N ARG A 270 8.49 15.97 -2.53
CA ARG A 270 8.79 16.57 -1.23
C ARG A 270 10.07 16.05 -0.61
N ALA A 271 10.96 15.45 -1.40
CA ALA A 271 12.24 14.97 -0.89
C ALA A 271 12.99 16.12 -0.20
N PRO A 272 13.50 15.91 1.02
CA PRO A 272 14.21 16.95 1.74
C PRO A 272 15.52 17.28 1.01
N TYR A 273 15.76 18.57 0.82
CA TYR A 273 16.99 19.14 0.28
C TYR A 273 17.54 20.20 1.25
N PRO A 274 18.81 20.61 1.11
CA PRO A 274 19.41 21.61 1.99
C PRO A 274 18.76 22.99 1.79
N LYS A 275 18.50 23.70 2.89
CA LYS A 275 17.84 25.00 2.86
C LYS A 275 18.68 26.07 2.15
N GLU A 276 19.99 25.90 2.13
CA GLU A 276 20.93 26.77 1.42
C GLU A 276 20.71 26.82 -0.09
N TRP A 277 19.96 25.88 -0.68
CA TRP A 277 19.56 25.91 -2.09
C TRP A 277 18.30 26.75 -2.35
N GLU A 278 17.65 27.24 -1.30
CA GLU A 278 16.51 28.16 -1.43
C GLU A 278 17.00 29.61 -1.62
N GLY A 279 16.21 30.40 -2.34
CA GLY A 279 16.45 31.83 -2.54
C GLY A 279 17.44 32.18 -3.67
N GLU A 280 17.95 33.40 -3.62
CA GLU A 280 18.83 33.96 -4.64
C GLU A 280 20.31 33.65 -4.37
N GLY A 281 21.14 33.82 -5.41
CA GLY A 281 22.59 33.62 -5.39
C GLY A 281 23.04 32.30 -6.02
N ASP A 282 24.31 31.99 -5.84
CA ASP A 282 24.95 30.81 -6.41
C ASP A 282 25.71 29.99 -5.34
N ILE A 283 25.98 28.73 -5.69
CA ILE A 283 26.88 27.84 -4.95
C ILE A 283 27.96 27.42 -5.94
N ALA A 284 29.19 27.85 -5.69
CA ALA A 284 30.33 27.61 -6.57
C ALA A 284 30.08 28.06 -8.03
N GLY A 285 29.42 29.22 -8.22
CA GLY A 285 29.14 29.78 -9.54
C GLY A 285 27.93 29.17 -10.26
N ILE A 286 27.19 28.24 -9.65
CA ILE A 286 25.95 27.69 -10.20
C ILE A 286 24.75 28.33 -9.49
N PRO A 287 23.80 28.95 -10.21
CA PRO A 287 22.59 29.49 -9.60
C PRO A 287 21.86 28.43 -8.78
N LYS A 288 21.49 28.76 -7.54
CA LYS A 288 20.80 27.83 -6.63
C LYS A 288 19.49 27.27 -7.22
N ALA A 289 18.78 28.09 -7.98
CA ALA A 289 17.58 27.71 -8.70
C ALA A 289 17.83 26.57 -9.71
N ASP A 290 18.98 26.58 -10.40
CA ASP A 290 19.34 25.56 -11.39
C ASP A 290 19.73 24.24 -10.72
N ILE A 291 20.40 24.31 -9.55
CA ILE A 291 20.70 23.12 -8.72
C ILE A 291 19.40 22.45 -8.29
N LEU A 292 18.45 23.23 -7.74
CA LEU A 292 17.16 22.72 -7.29
C LEU A 292 16.32 22.16 -8.45
N ALA A 293 16.30 22.85 -9.59
CA ALA A 293 15.58 22.39 -10.78
C ALA A 293 16.16 21.07 -11.32
N THR A 294 17.48 20.93 -11.36
CA THR A 294 18.16 19.70 -11.78
C THR A 294 17.87 18.54 -10.82
N TYR A 295 17.94 18.78 -9.51
CA TYR A 295 17.59 17.80 -8.48
C TYR A 295 16.15 17.30 -8.65
N LYS A 296 15.18 18.23 -8.75
CA LYS A 296 13.75 17.89 -8.91
C LYS A 296 13.47 17.13 -10.21
N ARG A 297 14.10 17.51 -11.33
CA ARG A 297 13.95 16.80 -12.60
C ARG A 297 14.43 15.35 -12.51
N ALA A 298 15.62 15.13 -11.93
CA ALA A 298 16.16 13.79 -11.74
C ALA A 298 15.23 12.91 -10.89
N LEU A 299 14.61 13.48 -9.86
CA LEU A 299 13.61 12.78 -9.04
C LEU A 299 12.30 12.51 -9.80
N ALA A 300 11.84 13.46 -10.62
CA ALA A 300 10.63 13.32 -11.43
C ALA A 300 10.77 12.20 -12.48
N ASP A 301 11.92 12.12 -13.16
CA ASP A 301 12.17 11.09 -14.18
C ASP A 301 12.08 9.68 -13.58
N VAL A 302 12.63 9.49 -12.37
CA VAL A 302 12.61 8.21 -11.66
C VAL A 302 11.19 7.85 -11.14
N THR A 303 10.33 8.84 -10.89
CA THR A 303 8.97 8.62 -10.34
C THR A 303 7.86 8.63 -11.37
N SER A 304 8.13 9.06 -12.60
CA SER A 304 7.17 9.03 -13.72
C SER A 304 6.44 7.69 -13.88
N PRO A 305 7.09 6.51 -13.79
CA PRO A 305 6.39 5.23 -13.85
C PRO A 305 5.34 5.04 -12.74
N MET A 306 5.58 5.59 -11.54
CA MET A 306 4.62 5.50 -10.43
C MET A 306 3.41 6.40 -10.65
N GLN A 307 3.60 7.57 -11.27
CA GLN A 307 2.50 8.44 -11.68
C GLN A 307 1.61 7.76 -12.75
N GLN A 308 2.23 7.05 -13.69
CA GLN A 308 1.50 6.27 -14.70
C GLN A 308 0.72 5.11 -14.06
N ARG A 309 1.33 4.37 -13.12
CA ARG A 309 0.62 3.33 -12.34
C ARG A 309 -0.56 3.90 -11.56
N ALA A 310 -0.37 5.04 -10.88
CA ALA A 310 -1.45 5.71 -10.15
C ALA A 310 -2.63 6.05 -11.07
N ARG A 311 -2.35 6.64 -12.24
CA ARG A 311 -3.35 6.94 -13.26
C ARG A 311 -4.11 5.69 -13.72
N ALA A 312 -3.41 4.61 -14.04
CA ALA A 312 -4.04 3.36 -14.49
C ALA A 312 -4.99 2.78 -13.42
N ALA A 313 -4.58 2.81 -12.16
CA ALA A 313 -5.40 2.36 -11.04
C ALA A 313 -6.63 3.26 -10.82
N TYR A 314 -6.47 4.59 -10.87
CA TYR A 314 -7.60 5.51 -10.77
C TYR A 314 -8.57 5.40 -11.95
N LYS A 315 -8.08 5.19 -13.16
CA LYS A 315 -8.93 4.90 -14.33
C LYS A 315 -9.73 3.62 -14.10
N THR A 316 -9.09 2.55 -13.63
CA THR A 316 -9.76 1.30 -13.24
C THR A 316 -10.84 1.55 -12.19
N CYS A 317 -10.55 2.34 -11.15
CA CYS A 317 -11.52 2.73 -10.13
C CYS A 317 -12.79 3.36 -10.74
N VAL A 318 -12.64 4.35 -11.64
CA VAL A 318 -13.77 5.03 -12.29
C VAL A 318 -14.52 4.11 -13.27
N ASP A 319 -13.79 3.38 -14.11
CA ASP A 319 -14.39 2.51 -15.13
C ASP A 319 -15.18 1.36 -14.48
N ARG A 320 -14.63 0.74 -13.42
CA ARG A 320 -15.32 -0.31 -12.68
C ARG A 320 -16.52 0.22 -11.93
N ALA A 321 -16.41 1.40 -11.33
CA ALA A 321 -17.53 2.02 -10.66
C ALA A 321 -18.70 2.26 -11.63
N ALA A 322 -18.41 2.78 -12.83
CA ALA A 322 -19.42 2.97 -13.88
C ALA A 322 -20.01 1.63 -14.36
N ALA A 323 -19.16 0.65 -14.67
CA ALA A 323 -19.59 -0.66 -15.17
C ALA A 323 -20.51 -1.42 -14.21
N PHE A 324 -20.29 -1.26 -12.90
CA PHE A 324 -21.06 -1.95 -11.85
C PHE A 324 -22.09 -1.06 -11.14
N SER A 325 -22.29 0.19 -11.60
CA SER A 325 -23.16 1.18 -10.93
C SER A 325 -22.86 1.34 -9.43
N VAL A 326 -21.57 1.36 -9.08
CA VAL A 326 -21.10 1.47 -7.70
C VAL A 326 -20.93 2.94 -7.36
N ASP A 327 -21.72 3.43 -6.41
CA ASP A 327 -21.61 4.79 -5.86
C ASP A 327 -20.88 4.75 -4.51
N LEU A 328 -19.60 5.13 -4.54
CA LEU A 328 -18.74 5.15 -3.37
C LEU A 328 -17.98 6.48 -3.30
N PRO A 329 -17.73 7.03 -2.09
CA PRO A 329 -16.92 8.24 -1.92
C PRO A 329 -15.55 8.16 -2.60
N GLU A 330 -14.96 6.97 -2.63
CA GLU A 330 -13.69 6.67 -3.29
C GLU A 330 -13.70 7.00 -4.79
N VAL A 331 -14.84 6.86 -5.48
CA VAL A 331 -14.96 7.16 -6.92
C VAL A 331 -14.77 8.65 -7.18
N ALA A 332 -15.29 9.51 -6.31
CA ALA A 332 -15.08 10.95 -6.41
C ALA A 332 -13.61 11.34 -6.22
N LEU A 333 -12.89 10.64 -5.32
CA LEU A 333 -11.44 10.82 -5.14
C LEU A 333 -10.67 10.42 -6.41
N CYS A 334 -11.02 9.27 -7.01
CA CYS A 334 -10.42 8.80 -8.25
C CYS A 334 -10.63 9.80 -9.40
N LYS A 335 -11.85 10.29 -9.59
CA LYS A 335 -12.18 11.31 -10.61
C LYS A 335 -11.40 12.59 -10.40
N LYS A 336 -11.45 13.14 -9.17
CA LYS A 336 -10.72 14.36 -8.82
C LYS A 336 -9.24 14.24 -9.12
N TRP A 337 -8.62 13.12 -8.76
CA TRP A 337 -7.19 12.92 -9.03
C TRP A 337 -6.89 12.92 -10.52
N LEU A 338 -7.71 12.25 -11.33
CA LEU A 338 -7.55 12.21 -12.79
C LEU A 338 -7.73 13.57 -13.45
N ASP A 339 -8.65 14.40 -12.94
CA ASP A 339 -8.87 15.76 -13.40
C ASP A 339 -7.70 16.69 -13.06
N ASP A 340 -7.19 16.60 -11.82
CA ASP A 340 -6.03 17.37 -11.34
C ASP A 340 -4.72 16.95 -12.03
N ASN A 341 -4.67 15.74 -12.59
CA ASN A 341 -3.50 15.17 -13.25
C ASN A 341 -3.92 14.68 -14.63
N PRO A 342 -4.09 15.53 -15.66
CA PRO A 342 -4.47 15.07 -17.00
C PRO A 342 -3.36 14.20 -17.62
N ALA A 343 -3.75 13.28 -18.52
CA ALA A 343 -2.78 12.47 -19.25
C ALA A 343 -1.87 13.39 -20.09
N PRO A 344 -0.57 13.07 -20.23
CA PRO A 344 0.28 13.81 -21.15
C PRO A 344 -0.33 13.71 -22.56
N PRO A 345 -0.25 14.79 -23.37
CA PRO A 345 -0.73 14.75 -24.74
C PRO A 345 -0.05 13.59 -25.48
N LYS A 346 -0.81 12.85 -26.27
CA LYS A 346 -0.25 11.83 -27.15
C LYS A 346 0.67 12.54 -28.14
N THR A 347 1.96 12.24 -28.10
CA THR A 347 2.88 12.68 -29.15
C THR A 347 2.42 12.06 -30.47
N PRO A 348 2.23 12.86 -31.54
CA PRO A 348 1.72 12.39 -32.82
C PRO A 348 2.60 11.33 -33.48
#